data_AF-A0A9D7BNZ9-F1
#
_entry.id   AF-A0A9D7BNZ9-F1
#
_cell.length_a   1.000
_cell.length_b   1.000
_cell.length_c   1.000
_cell.angle_alpha   90.00
_cell.angle_beta   90.00
_cell.angle_gamma   90.00
#
_symmetry.space_group_name_H-M   'P 1'
#
loop_
_entity.id
_entity.type
_entity.pdbx_description
1 polymer ?
#
loop_
_entity_poly.entity_id
_entity_poly.type
_entity_poly.pdbx_seq_one_letter_code
_entity_poly.pdbx_strand_id
1 'polypeptide(L)'
;MNKKMRTGLYPFLTFANISFFCGFIFIPTLFGFAEKTSNNPHNFFGIIPAPAEIKIDGGKSQIETITISHSDELSAFASQLIKETEGFLYKKSVSSNTDILIDTLLGNEAYILNIEATSIIIKGGSKTAVQYAITSLVQMVRHNGFPLPLVSIQDYPCFVYRGKHLDVCRHFFSIEEVKKYLDFMAYYKFNHFHWHLTEDQGWRIEIKKYPKLQDVAAYRNETLIGHYNDTPHKFDGKRYGGYYTQKEIKDLVSFAEGRHIHVIPEIEMPGHALAALAAYPELGCSGGPYKVATKWGVFEEVFCPTENTFAFLYDVLDEVISLFPYKYIHIGGDECPKSSWQKSSVCQKIIKENGLKDEYELQSYFIKKIEKYITSKGRQIIGWDEILEGGLAPGATVMSWRGTEGGIEAARLGHDVIMTPGSFCYFDHYQSTNDKEPLAIGGYTSLEKVYHWKPIPETLEPPL
;
A
#
# COMPACT_ATOMS: atom_id res chain seq x y z
N MET A 1 8.37 -26.52 47.34
CA MET A 1 7.65 -27.82 47.33
C MET A 1 8.13 -28.66 46.14
N ASN A 2 8.04 -29.99 46.25
CA ASN A 2 8.72 -30.95 45.36
C ASN A 2 8.03 -31.16 43.99
N LYS A 3 8.80 -31.21 42.90
CA LYS A 3 9.02 -32.44 42.09
C LYS A 3 9.94 -32.24 40.87
N LYS A 4 11.10 -32.92 40.91
CA LYS A 4 11.62 -33.88 39.91
C LYS A 4 11.49 -33.56 38.41
N MET A 5 12.61 -33.16 37.79
CA MET A 5 12.97 -33.62 36.44
C MET A 5 13.65 -35.00 36.51
N ARG A 6 13.44 -35.84 35.50
CA ARG A 6 14.14 -37.13 35.30
C ARG A 6 14.95 -37.07 34.02
N THR A 7 16.23 -37.40 34.11
CA THR A 7 17.11 -37.72 32.99
C THR A 7 16.92 -39.17 32.53
N GLY A 8 17.23 -39.45 31.26
CA GLY A 8 17.34 -40.80 30.70
C GLY A 8 18.42 -40.80 29.62
N LEU A 9 19.37 -41.74 29.71
CA LEU A 9 20.50 -41.89 28.79
C LEU A 9 20.45 -43.26 28.07
N TYR A 10 21.30 -43.37 27.04
CA TYR A 10 21.93 -44.58 26.46
C TYR A 10 21.15 -45.40 25.41
N PRO A 11 21.85 -46.18 24.54
CA PRO A 11 23.32 -46.25 24.31
C PRO A 11 23.78 -46.13 22.84
N PHE A 12 25.11 -46.05 22.67
CA PHE A 12 25.85 -46.30 21.42
C PHE A 12 25.82 -47.77 21.00
N LEU A 13 26.00 -48.04 19.70
CA LEU A 13 26.60 -49.27 19.17
C LEU A 13 27.36 -48.98 17.87
N THR A 14 28.61 -49.47 17.79
CA THR A 14 29.55 -49.35 16.66
C THR A 14 29.78 -50.71 15.98
N PHE A 15 30.58 -50.73 14.89
CA PHE A 15 31.06 -51.84 14.02
C PHE A 15 30.49 -51.73 12.58
N ALA A 16 31.23 -51.97 11.49
CA ALA A 16 32.68 -52.20 11.28
C ALA A 16 33.08 -51.85 9.82
N ASN A 17 34.38 -51.73 9.54
CA ASN A 17 34.91 -51.47 8.19
C ASN A 17 34.76 -52.65 7.22
N ILE A 18 34.49 -52.37 5.94
CA ILE A 18 35.01 -53.17 4.81
C ILE A 18 35.55 -52.21 3.75
N SER A 19 36.85 -52.27 3.48
CA SER A 19 37.50 -51.58 2.36
C SER A 19 37.41 -52.44 1.10
N PHE A 20 37.20 -51.81 -0.07
CA PHE A 20 37.58 -52.40 -1.34
C PHE A 20 38.43 -51.42 -2.15
N PHE A 21 39.59 -51.89 -2.59
CA PHE A 21 40.61 -51.11 -3.29
C PHE A 21 40.62 -51.58 -4.75
N CYS A 22 40.29 -50.70 -5.68
CA CYS A 22 40.43 -50.95 -7.12
C CYS A 22 40.98 -49.67 -7.77
N GLY A 23 42.29 -49.64 -7.99
CA GLY A 23 42.93 -48.55 -8.72
C GLY A 23 42.77 -48.73 -10.22
N PHE A 24 42.47 -47.65 -10.94
CA PHE A 24 42.66 -47.56 -12.39
C PHE A 24 43.34 -46.24 -12.76
N ILE A 25 44.10 -46.33 -13.84
CA ILE A 25 45.14 -45.38 -14.24
C ILE A 25 44.51 -44.11 -14.85
N PHE A 26 44.91 -42.93 -14.36
CA PHE A 26 44.50 -41.65 -14.92
C PHE A 26 45.45 -41.24 -16.05
N ILE A 27 44.95 -41.16 -17.29
CA ILE A 27 45.64 -40.59 -18.45
C ILE A 27 45.07 -39.19 -18.69
N PRO A 28 45.88 -38.11 -18.67
CA PRO A 28 45.35 -36.76 -18.83
C PRO A 28 45.12 -36.41 -20.31
N THR A 29 43.90 -36.60 -20.81
CA THR A 29 43.48 -36.00 -22.09
C THR A 29 43.07 -34.54 -21.88
N LEU A 30 43.92 -33.62 -22.31
CA LEU A 30 43.62 -32.19 -22.43
C LEU A 30 42.47 -31.98 -23.43
N PHE A 31 41.26 -31.76 -22.92
CA PHE A 31 40.20 -31.08 -23.65
C PHE A 31 39.92 -29.75 -22.96
N GLY A 32 40.25 -28.64 -23.64
CA GLY A 32 39.92 -27.31 -23.18
C GLY A 32 38.42 -27.10 -23.20
N PHE A 33 37.79 -27.15 -22.03
CA PHE A 33 36.47 -26.54 -21.86
C PHE A 33 36.64 -25.03 -21.94
N ALA A 34 36.07 -24.42 -22.98
CA ALA A 34 35.75 -23.00 -22.91
C ALA A 34 34.78 -22.82 -21.73
N GLU A 35 35.12 -21.95 -20.79
CA GLU A 35 34.21 -21.59 -19.71
C GLU A 35 32.95 -20.99 -20.32
N LYS A 36 31.83 -21.70 -20.18
CA LYS A 36 30.51 -21.09 -20.29
C LYS A 36 30.46 -20.03 -19.18
N THR A 37 30.63 -18.77 -19.55
CA THR A 37 30.39 -17.63 -18.66
C THR A 37 29.02 -17.83 -18.02
N SER A 38 28.98 -17.77 -16.69
CA SER A 38 27.78 -18.06 -15.92
C SER A 38 26.70 -17.01 -16.22
N ASN A 39 25.75 -17.37 -17.08
CA ASN A 39 24.48 -16.64 -17.20
C ASN A 39 23.74 -16.78 -15.87
N ASN A 40 23.97 -15.83 -14.97
CA ASN A 40 23.26 -15.73 -13.71
C ASN A 40 21.79 -15.39 -14.02
N PRO A 41 20.82 -16.28 -13.75
CA PRO A 41 19.43 -16.14 -14.19
C PRO A 41 18.65 -15.01 -13.51
N HIS A 42 19.31 -14.19 -12.70
CA HIS A 42 18.73 -13.07 -11.94
C HIS A 42 19.41 -11.72 -12.21
N ASN A 43 20.18 -11.58 -13.30
CA ASN A 43 20.72 -10.27 -13.67
C ASN A 43 19.65 -9.40 -14.36
N PHE A 44 18.80 -8.76 -13.55
CA PHE A 44 17.82 -7.78 -14.00
C PHE A 44 18.42 -6.37 -14.20
N PHE A 45 19.75 -6.25 -14.26
CA PHE A 45 20.48 -5.00 -14.47
C PHE A 45 20.07 -3.86 -13.51
N GLY A 46 19.70 -4.19 -12.27
CA GLY A 46 19.28 -3.23 -11.24
C GLY A 46 17.83 -2.76 -11.31
N ILE A 47 17.00 -3.33 -12.19
CA ILE A 47 15.57 -3.01 -12.28
C ILE A 47 14.81 -3.64 -11.10
N ILE A 48 13.99 -2.83 -10.41
CA ILE A 48 13.09 -3.23 -9.32
C ILE A 48 11.73 -2.51 -9.51
N PRO A 49 10.59 -3.22 -9.63
CA PRO A 49 10.44 -4.68 -9.62
C PRO A 49 11.09 -5.34 -10.84
N ALA A 50 11.54 -6.58 -10.67
CA ALA A 50 12.12 -7.38 -11.75
C ALA A 50 11.09 -7.55 -12.90
N PRO A 51 11.47 -7.33 -14.17
CA PRO A 51 10.55 -7.49 -15.30
C PRO A 51 10.04 -8.92 -15.48
N ALA A 52 8.83 -9.07 -16.03
CA ALA A 52 8.24 -10.38 -16.33
C ALA A 52 9.09 -11.24 -17.28
N GLU A 53 9.65 -10.66 -18.36
CA GLU A 53 10.60 -11.31 -19.25
C GLU A 53 11.76 -10.36 -19.61
N ILE A 54 12.98 -10.90 -19.60
CA ILE A 54 14.18 -10.23 -20.14
C ILE A 54 15.01 -11.21 -20.97
N LYS A 55 15.31 -10.82 -22.20
CA LYS A 55 16.24 -11.50 -23.11
C LYS A 55 17.53 -10.69 -23.17
N ILE A 56 18.66 -11.37 -23.08
CA ILE A 56 19.99 -10.77 -23.10
C ILE A 56 20.68 -11.22 -24.37
N ASP A 57 20.85 -10.31 -25.32
CA ASP A 57 21.39 -10.63 -26.65
C ASP A 57 22.93 -10.67 -26.68
N GLY A 58 23.56 -10.18 -25.60
CA GLY A 58 25.00 -10.19 -25.40
C GLY A 58 25.69 -8.97 -26.00
N GLY A 59 26.68 -8.43 -25.27
CA GLY A 59 27.37 -7.21 -25.64
C GLY A 59 26.76 -5.94 -25.05
N LYS A 60 27.16 -4.80 -25.59
CA LYS A 60 26.76 -3.47 -25.14
C LYS A 60 26.44 -2.58 -26.33
N SER A 61 25.55 -1.62 -26.11
CA SER A 61 25.21 -0.55 -27.05
C SER A 61 26.40 0.38 -27.32
N GLN A 62 26.28 1.20 -28.35
CA GLN A 62 27.15 2.35 -28.63
C GLN A 62 26.54 3.65 -28.07
N ILE A 63 25.51 3.53 -27.23
CA ILE A 63 24.77 4.65 -26.68
C ILE A 63 25.52 5.18 -25.46
N GLU A 64 25.92 6.45 -25.53
CA GLU A 64 26.57 7.18 -24.43
C GLU A 64 25.62 8.20 -23.75
N THR A 65 24.53 8.57 -24.43
CA THR A 65 23.46 9.44 -23.91
C THR A 65 22.11 9.03 -24.51
N ILE A 66 21.03 9.19 -23.73
CA ILE A 66 19.66 9.01 -24.19
C ILE A 66 19.11 10.38 -24.59
N THR A 67 18.51 10.46 -25.78
CA THR A 67 17.77 11.64 -26.23
C THR A 67 16.47 11.17 -26.86
N ILE A 68 15.35 11.75 -26.43
CA ILE A 68 14.04 11.55 -27.06
C ILE A 68 13.80 12.74 -27.98
N SER A 69 13.60 12.46 -29.27
CA SER A 69 13.41 13.49 -30.30
C SER A 69 11.98 13.99 -30.30
N HIS A 70 11.79 15.32 -30.30
CA HIS A 70 10.47 15.92 -30.12
C HIS A 70 9.76 16.31 -31.42
N SER A 71 8.59 15.73 -31.65
CA SER A 71 7.55 16.33 -32.51
C SER A 71 6.11 16.06 -32.02
N ASP A 72 5.90 15.11 -31.10
CA ASP A 72 4.59 14.72 -30.55
C ASP A 72 4.49 14.85 -29.01
N GLU A 73 3.27 14.71 -28.51
CA GLU A 73 2.90 14.82 -27.09
C GLU A 73 3.49 13.71 -26.22
N LEU A 74 3.64 12.50 -26.75
CA LEU A 74 4.14 11.34 -26.01
C LEU A 74 5.64 11.46 -25.74
N SER A 75 6.38 11.91 -26.74
CA SER A 75 7.80 12.24 -26.66
C SER A 75 8.04 13.39 -25.68
N ALA A 76 7.17 14.41 -25.68
CA ALA A 76 7.21 15.50 -24.69
C ALA A 76 7.01 15.01 -23.24
N PHE A 77 6.00 14.17 -23.00
CA PHE A 77 5.77 13.51 -21.71
C PHE A 77 6.98 12.67 -21.28
N ALA A 78 7.51 11.85 -22.18
CA ALA A 78 8.62 10.95 -21.90
C ALA A 78 9.91 11.70 -21.52
N SER A 79 10.29 12.77 -22.23
CA SER A 79 11.43 13.60 -21.83
C SER A 79 11.22 14.31 -20.49
N GLN A 80 10.00 14.75 -20.18
CA GLN A 80 9.71 15.37 -18.89
C GLN A 80 9.84 14.34 -17.75
N LEU A 81 9.32 13.12 -17.93
CA LEU A 81 9.47 12.02 -16.97
C LEU A 81 10.94 11.62 -16.78
N ILE A 82 11.71 11.49 -17.87
CA ILE A 82 13.16 11.26 -17.78
C ILE A 82 13.80 12.40 -17.00
N LYS A 83 13.55 13.67 -17.33
CA LYS A 83 14.12 14.83 -16.65
C LYS A 83 13.75 14.91 -15.16
N GLU A 84 12.51 14.56 -14.77
CA GLU A 84 12.11 14.48 -13.36
C GLU A 84 12.85 13.36 -12.62
N THR A 85 13.03 12.21 -13.26
CA THR A 85 13.75 11.06 -12.68
C THR A 85 15.29 11.24 -12.70
N GLU A 86 15.81 11.98 -13.68
CA GLU A 86 17.23 12.36 -13.89
C GLU A 86 17.62 13.69 -13.22
N GLY A 87 16.69 14.39 -12.55
CA GLY A 87 16.99 15.55 -11.71
C GLY A 87 18.03 15.26 -10.60
N PHE A 88 18.36 13.99 -10.42
CA PHE A 88 19.41 13.47 -9.56
C PHE A 88 20.84 13.42 -10.17
N LEU A 89 21.10 13.65 -11.47
CA LEU A 89 22.45 13.83 -12.06
C LEU A 89 22.39 14.22 -13.56
N TYR A 90 23.19 15.22 -14.01
CA TYR A 90 23.20 15.68 -15.41
C TYR A 90 24.61 15.82 -16.02
N LYS A 91 24.79 15.40 -17.29
CA LYS A 91 25.74 16.01 -18.26
C LYS A 91 25.49 15.60 -19.74
N LYS A 92 24.76 16.47 -20.47
CA LYS A 92 24.79 16.80 -21.92
C LYS A 92 25.16 15.73 -23.00
N SER A 93 24.18 15.46 -23.87
CA SER A 93 24.22 15.26 -25.36
C SER A 93 25.55 14.82 -26.01
N VAL A 94 25.63 13.74 -26.80
CA VAL A 94 24.83 13.36 -28.00
C VAL A 94 25.05 11.84 -28.26
N SER A 95 24.14 11.00 -28.79
CA SER A 95 22.67 10.95 -28.86
C SER A 95 22.25 9.54 -29.36
N SER A 96 20.95 9.22 -29.40
CA SER A 96 20.39 8.00 -30.02
C SER A 96 19.03 8.27 -30.68
N ASN A 97 18.60 7.43 -31.63
CA ASN A 97 17.19 7.36 -32.01
C ASN A 97 16.46 6.56 -30.92
N THR A 98 15.79 7.28 -30.00
CA THR A 98 14.85 6.67 -29.05
C THR A 98 13.44 6.77 -29.63
N ASP A 99 12.93 5.67 -30.16
CA ASP A 99 11.59 5.61 -30.75
C ASP A 99 10.58 5.19 -29.67
N ILE A 100 9.60 6.06 -29.39
CA ILE A 100 8.55 5.81 -28.39
C ILE A 100 7.21 5.72 -29.10
N LEU A 101 6.49 4.62 -28.89
CA LEU A 101 5.25 4.28 -29.58
C LEU A 101 4.18 3.83 -28.58
N ILE A 102 2.93 4.24 -28.83
CA ILE A 102 1.77 3.54 -28.24
C ILE A 102 1.38 2.40 -29.17
N ASP A 103 1.33 1.19 -28.64
CA ASP A 103 0.88 -0.02 -29.33
C ASP A 103 -0.34 -0.56 -28.58
N THR A 104 -1.54 -0.19 -29.03
CA THR A 104 -2.81 -0.51 -28.36
C THR A 104 -3.20 -1.98 -28.41
N LEU A 105 -2.36 -2.84 -29.01
CA LEU A 105 -2.47 -4.30 -28.89
C LEU A 105 -1.87 -4.83 -27.59
N LEU A 106 -1.04 -4.03 -26.90
CA LEU A 106 -0.54 -4.31 -25.56
C LEU A 106 -1.56 -3.88 -24.50
N GLY A 107 -1.57 -4.57 -23.35
CA GLY A 107 -2.38 -4.17 -22.20
C GLY A 107 -2.00 -2.79 -21.63
N ASN A 108 -2.92 -2.12 -20.95
CA ASN A 108 -2.76 -0.73 -20.51
C ASN A 108 -1.49 -0.45 -19.68
N GLU A 109 -1.03 -1.40 -18.86
CA GLU A 109 0.19 -1.29 -18.05
C GLU A 109 1.37 -2.13 -18.60
N ALA A 110 1.21 -2.75 -19.78
CA ALA A 110 2.19 -3.64 -20.40
C ALA A 110 3.06 -2.90 -21.43
N TYR A 111 4.37 -3.16 -21.42
CA TYR A 111 5.34 -2.52 -22.31
C TYR A 111 6.41 -3.47 -22.86
N ILE A 112 7.05 -3.03 -23.93
CA ILE A 112 8.26 -3.61 -24.51
C ILE A 112 9.35 -2.53 -24.51
N LEU A 113 10.54 -2.88 -24.02
CA LEU A 113 11.74 -2.04 -24.05
C LEU A 113 12.88 -2.82 -24.70
N ASN A 114 13.29 -2.41 -25.89
CA ASN A 114 14.46 -2.96 -26.58
C ASN A 114 15.62 -1.95 -26.53
N ILE A 115 16.80 -2.42 -26.16
CA ILE A 115 18.05 -1.68 -26.20
C ILE A 115 18.96 -2.36 -27.21
N GLU A 116 19.13 -1.71 -28.36
CA GLU A 116 19.90 -2.22 -29.50
C GLU A 116 21.28 -1.55 -29.56
N ALA A 117 22.06 -1.86 -30.60
CA ALA A 117 23.41 -1.32 -30.76
C ALA A 117 23.43 0.22 -30.83
N THR A 118 22.43 0.86 -31.45
CA THR A 118 22.41 2.32 -31.68
C THR A 118 21.05 2.99 -31.41
N SER A 119 20.08 2.22 -30.92
CA SER A 119 18.66 2.59 -30.80
C SER A 119 18.08 2.10 -29.47
N ILE A 120 17.08 2.80 -28.97
CA ILE A 120 16.20 2.33 -27.89
C ILE A 120 14.77 2.40 -28.42
N ILE A 121 14.01 1.32 -28.28
CA ILE A 121 12.62 1.26 -28.74
C ILE A 121 11.73 0.98 -27.54
N ILE A 122 10.80 1.88 -27.27
CA ILE A 122 9.78 1.74 -26.23
C ILE A 122 8.41 1.62 -26.88
N LYS A 123 7.71 0.53 -26.58
CA LYS A 123 6.28 0.36 -26.92
C LYS A 123 5.49 0.18 -25.63
N GLY A 124 4.38 0.90 -25.48
CA GLY A 124 3.47 0.70 -24.34
C GLY A 124 2.01 0.67 -24.79
N GLY A 125 1.16 -0.10 -24.09
CA GLY A 125 -0.28 -0.09 -24.35
C GLY A 125 -0.97 1.24 -24.00
N SER A 126 -0.34 2.04 -23.14
CA SER A 126 -0.80 3.39 -22.78
C SER A 126 0.38 4.29 -22.33
N LYS A 127 0.09 5.56 -21.97
CA LYS A 127 1.06 6.45 -21.32
C LYS A 127 1.62 5.85 -20.01
N THR A 128 0.82 5.09 -19.26
CA THR A 128 1.25 4.40 -18.02
C THR A 128 2.27 3.31 -18.31
N ALA A 129 2.05 2.51 -19.35
CA ALA A 129 3.03 1.53 -19.81
C ALA A 129 4.35 2.18 -20.26
N VAL A 130 4.27 3.31 -21.00
CA VAL A 130 5.46 4.08 -21.39
C VAL A 130 6.20 4.65 -20.17
N GLN A 131 5.48 5.15 -19.16
CA GLN A 131 6.11 5.54 -17.89
C GLN A 131 6.88 4.38 -17.26
N TYR A 132 6.28 3.19 -17.17
CA TYR A 132 6.94 2.02 -16.56
C TYR A 132 8.15 1.53 -17.36
N ALA A 133 8.11 1.60 -18.69
CA ALA A 133 9.27 1.33 -19.53
C ALA A 133 10.43 2.31 -19.25
N ILE A 134 10.12 3.60 -19.14
CA ILE A 134 11.07 4.67 -18.83
C ILE A 134 11.64 4.49 -17.41
N THR A 135 10.82 4.15 -16.42
CA THR A 135 11.28 3.85 -15.05
C THR A 135 12.30 2.72 -15.05
N SER A 136 12.05 1.62 -15.77
CA SER A 136 13.00 0.51 -15.91
C SER A 136 14.28 0.92 -16.63
N LEU A 137 14.18 1.73 -17.69
CA LEU A 137 15.35 2.27 -18.40
C LEU A 137 16.20 3.14 -17.49
N VAL A 138 15.60 4.06 -16.72
CA VAL A 138 16.32 4.93 -15.78
C VAL A 138 16.95 4.13 -14.64
N GLN A 139 16.27 3.10 -14.12
CA GLN A 139 16.87 2.17 -13.14
C GLN A 139 18.10 1.47 -13.71
N MET A 140 18.02 0.97 -14.95
CA MET A 140 19.15 0.34 -15.64
C MET A 140 20.32 1.32 -15.86
N VAL A 141 20.06 2.55 -16.34
CA VAL A 141 21.08 3.58 -16.51
C VAL A 141 21.76 3.90 -15.18
N ARG A 142 20.98 4.07 -14.10
CA ARG A 142 21.52 4.36 -12.75
C ARG A 142 22.35 3.23 -12.17
N HIS A 143 22.06 1.98 -12.49
CA HIS A 143 22.77 0.82 -11.97
C HIS A 143 24.04 0.46 -12.77
N ASN A 144 23.98 0.54 -14.10
CA ASN A 144 25.03 0.03 -14.99
C ASN A 144 25.88 1.14 -15.62
N GLY A 145 25.36 2.37 -15.69
CA GLY A 145 25.91 3.44 -16.51
C GLY A 145 25.84 3.11 -18.01
N PHE A 146 26.60 3.88 -18.79
CA PHE A 146 26.80 3.63 -20.22
C PHE A 146 28.15 2.91 -20.46
N PRO A 147 28.29 2.14 -21.56
CA PRO A 147 27.22 1.77 -22.48
C PRO A 147 26.28 0.70 -21.92
N LEU A 148 24.99 0.82 -22.24
CA LEU A 148 23.92 -0.06 -21.77
C LEU A 148 24.04 -1.49 -22.35
N PRO A 149 23.59 -2.53 -21.63
CA PRO A 149 23.52 -3.90 -22.14
C PRO A 149 22.51 -4.02 -23.30
N LEU A 150 22.78 -4.94 -24.24
CA LEU A 150 21.82 -5.26 -25.31
C LEU A 150 20.78 -6.24 -24.77
N VAL A 151 19.51 -5.79 -24.75
CA VAL A 151 18.40 -6.53 -24.13
C VAL A 151 17.07 -6.25 -24.82
N SER A 152 16.16 -7.23 -24.74
CA SER A 152 14.73 -7.06 -25.00
C SER A 152 13.95 -7.42 -23.74
N ILE A 153 13.17 -6.47 -23.23
CA ILE A 153 12.32 -6.62 -22.05
C ILE A 153 10.86 -6.59 -22.49
N GLN A 154 10.07 -7.56 -22.01
CA GLN A 154 8.61 -7.54 -22.08
C GLN A 154 8.09 -7.59 -20.64
N ASP A 155 7.30 -6.59 -20.22
CA ASP A 155 6.89 -6.45 -18.83
C ASP A 155 5.40 -6.07 -18.72
N TYR A 156 4.76 -6.61 -17.69
CA TYR A 156 3.36 -6.38 -17.36
C TYR A 156 3.14 -6.73 -15.88
N PRO A 157 2.22 -6.06 -15.17
CA PRO A 157 2.02 -6.29 -13.76
C PRO A 157 1.24 -7.59 -13.49
N CYS A 158 1.68 -8.34 -12.48
CA CYS A 158 0.96 -9.52 -11.97
C CYS A 158 -0.39 -9.13 -11.31
N PHE A 159 -0.47 -7.94 -10.71
CA PHE A 159 -1.69 -7.42 -10.08
C PHE A 159 -2.00 -6.00 -10.57
N VAL A 160 -3.26 -5.75 -10.92
CA VAL A 160 -3.75 -4.42 -11.35
C VAL A 160 -3.84 -3.42 -10.19
N TYR A 161 -3.96 -3.90 -8.95
CA TYR A 161 -3.92 -3.07 -7.75
C TYR A 161 -2.56 -3.23 -7.06
N ARG A 162 -1.76 -2.16 -7.03
CA ARG A 162 -0.46 -2.11 -6.36
C ARG A 162 -0.47 -0.91 -5.42
N GLY A 163 -0.94 -1.17 -4.20
CA GLY A 163 -1.25 -0.15 -3.20
C GLY A 163 -0.09 0.22 -2.28
N LYS A 164 -0.11 1.47 -1.79
CA LYS A 164 0.57 1.89 -0.57
C LYS A 164 -0.35 2.72 0.32
N HIS A 165 -0.41 2.34 1.59
CA HIS A 165 -1.11 3.04 2.65
C HIS A 165 -0.15 4.02 3.36
N LEU A 166 -0.62 5.24 3.66
CA LEU A 166 0.08 6.21 4.50
C LEU A 166 -0.87 6.81 5.54
N ASP A 167 -0.58 6.50 6.81
CA ASP A 167 -1.17 7.14 7.97
C ASP A 167 -0.59 8.54 8.15
N VAL A 168 -1.45 9.55 7.97
CA VAL A 168 -1.16 10.97 8.26
C VAL A 168 -1.90 11.47 9.50
N CYS A 169 -2.62 10.60 10.19
CA CYS A 169 -3.44 10.88 11.36
C CYS A 169 -2.66 10.76 12.66
N ARG A 170 -1.94 9.64 12.85
CA ARG A 170 -1.08 9.44 14.02
C ARG A 170 0.03 10.48 14.03
N HIS A 171 0.66 10.73 12.88
CA HIS A 171 1.59 11.84 12.65
C HIS A 171 1.33 12.51 11.29
N PHE A 172 1.24 13.84 11.27
CA PHE A 172 1.00 14.64 10.08
C PHE A 172 2.29 14.81 9.24
N PHE A 173 2.20 14.50 7.96
CA PHE A 173 3.25 14.75 6.96
C PHE A 173 2.88 15.98 6.14
N SER A 174 3.83 16.84 5.81
CA SER A 174 3.58 17.99 4.93
C SER A 174 3.23 17.54 3.51
N ILE A 175 2.52 18.38 2.74
CA ILE A 175 2.07 18.03 1.38
C ILE A 175 3.25 17.67 0.44
N GLU A 176 4.41 18.30 0.64
CA GLU A 176 5.63 18.03 -0.13
C GLU A 176 6.30 16.70 0.26
N GLU A 177 6.18 16.26 1.51
CA GLU A 177 6.60 14.91 1.92
C GLU A 177 5.69 13.84 1.31
N VAL A 178 4.37 14.10 1.22
CA VAL A 178 3.43 13.19 0.53
C VAL A 178 3.69 13.15 -0.98
N LYS A 179 3.99 14.28 -1.64
CA LYS A 179 4.46 14.30 -3.04
C LYS A 179 5.70 13.45 -3.25
N LYS A 180 6.70 13.60 -2.38
CA LYS A 180 7.93 12.79 -2.42
C LYS A 180 7.66 11.29 -2.20
N TYR A 181 6.64 10.95 -1.39
CA TYR A 181 6.19 9.56 -1.25
C TYR A 181 5.61 9.01 -2.56
N LEU A 182 4.79 9.81 -3.26
CA LEU A 182 4.25 9.47 -4.59
C LEU A 182 5.34 9.30 -5.66
N ASP A 183 6.43 10.08 -5.61
CA ASP A 183 7.60 9.87 -6.49
C ASP A 183 8.22 8.49 -6.28
N PHE A 184 8.42 8.06 -5.03
CA PHE A 184 8.93 6.72 -4.73
C PHE A 184 7.95 5.62 -5.15
N MET A 185 6.65 5.83 -4.97
CA MET A 185 5.62 4.90 -5.45
C MET A 185 5.70 4.71 -6.97
N ALA A 186 5.77 5.81 -7.73
CA ALA A 186 5.91 5.79 -9.18
C ALA A 186 7.19 5.08 -9.62
N TYR A 187 8.31 5.34 -8.95
CA TYR A 187 9.61 4.71 -9.23
C TYR A 187 9.60 3.18 -9.03
N TYR A 188 8.73 2.65 -8.17
CA TYR A 188 8.55 1.21 -7.99
C TYR A 188 7.25 0.66 -8.63
N LYS A 189 6.65 1.42 -9.57
CA LYS A 189 5.45 1.06 -10.35
C LYS A 189 4.19 0.78 -9.49
N PHE A 190 4.09 1.32 -8.27
CA PHE A 190 2.83 1.35 -7.51
C PHE A 190 1.83 2.31 -8.19
N ASN A 191 0.54 2.01 -8.12
CA ASN A 191 -0.51 2.74 -8.84
C ASN A 191 -1.74 3.13 -7.98
N HIS A 192 -1.80 2.75 -6.71
CA HIS A 192 -2.84 3.20 -5.78
C HIS A 192 -2.23 3.74 -4.49
N PHE A 193 -2.55 4.98 -4.13
CA PHE A 193 -2.17 5.63 -2.88
C PHE A 193 -3.39 5.71 -1.96
N HIS A 194 -3.40 4.88 -0.92
CA HIS A 194 -4.42 4.87 0.12
C HIS A 194 -4.00 5.85 1.21
N TRP A 195 -4.77 6.92 1.36
CA TRP A 195 -4.43 8.04 2.23
C TRP A 195 -5.37 8.07 3.44
N HIS A 196 -4.85 7.66 4.60
CA HIS A 196 -5.60 7.55 5.84
C HIS A 196 -5.71 8.91 6.53
N LEU A 197 -6.84 9.58 6.31
CA LEU A 197 -7.05 11.02 6.53
C LEU A 197 -7.85 11.37 7.78
N THR A 198 -8.42 10.40 8.50
CA THR A 198 -9.17 10.65 9.74
C THR A 198 -8.98 9.52 10.75
N GLU A 199 -8.69 9.84 12.01
CA GLU A 199 -8.62 8.86 13.11
C GLU A 199 -8.81 9.57 14.47
N ASP A 200 -8.96 8.82 15.57
CA ASP A 200 -9.08 9.31 16.96
C ASP A 200 -8.06 10.39 17.37
N GLN A 201 -6.80 10.30 16.94
CA GLN A 201 -5.71 11.22 17.24
C GLN A 201 -5.59 12.38 16.24
N GLY A 202 -6.44 12.42 15.20
CA GLY A 202 -6.77 13.65 14.50
C GLY A 202 -7.37 13.52 13.10
N TRP A 203 -8.02 14.60 12.69
CA TRP A 203 -8.68 14.75 11.39
C TRP A 203 -7.84 15.59 10.42
N ARG A 204 -7.56 15.10 9.22
CA ARG A 204 -6.54 15.67 8.31
C ARG A 204 -7.08 16.30 7.03
N ILE A 205 -8.39 16.26 6.78
CA ILE A 205 -9.00 16.79 5.55
C ILE A 205 -9.89 18.00 5.81
N GLU A 206 -9.71 19.09 5.06
CA GLU A 206 -10.59 20.26 5.13
C GLU A 206 -12.01 19.93 4.60
N ILE A 207 -13.00 19.98 5.49
CA ILE A 207 -14.44 19.92 5.16
C ILE A 207 -15.05 21.29 5.47
N LYS A 208 -15.45 22.05 4.45
CA LYS A 208 -15.83 23.46 4.60
C LYS A 208 -17.15 23.64 5.34
N LYS A 209 -18.07 22.68 5.25
CA LYS A 209 -19.33 22.70 6.01
C LYS A 209 -19.11 22.55 7.52
N TYR A 210 -17.99 21.94 7.95
CA TYR A 210 -17.74 21.57 9.34
C TYR A 210 -16.38 22.09 9.87
N PRO A 211 -16.18 23.42 9.97
CA PRO A 211 -14.88 24.05 10.27
C PRO A 211 -14.22 23.61 11.59
N LYS A 212 -14.97 23.07 12.56
CA LYS A 212 -14.37 22.55 13.79
C LYS A 212 -13.53 21.29 13.56
N LEU A 213 -13.67 20.59 12.43
CA LEU A 213 -12.78 19.48 12.09
C LEU A 213 -11.33 19.99 11.90
N GLN A 214 -11.18 21.20 11.39
CA GLN A 214 -9.91 21.91 11.20
C GLN A 214 -9.45 22.58 12.52
N ASP A 215 -10.36 23.29 13.20
CA ASP A 215 -9.99 24.08 14.39
C ASP A 215 -9.71 23.20 15.63
N VAL A 216 -10.44 22.08 15.77
CA VAL A 216 -10.41 21.18 16.92
C VAL A 216 -9.85 19.81 16.53
N ALA A 217 -10.52 19.07 15.64
CA ALA A 217 -10.20 17.67 15.38
C ALA A 217 -8.80 17.48 14.75
N ALA A 218 -8.28 18.47 14.03
CA ALA A 218 -6.94 18.42 13.46
C ALA A 218 -5.82 18.54 14.51
N TYR A 219 -6.09 18.73 15.80
CA TYR A 219 -5.06 18.93 16.82
C TYR A 219 -5.34 18.19 18.13
N ARG A 220 -4.35 17.42 18.60
CA ARG A 220 -4.29 16.87 19.97
C ARG A 220 -3.42 17.73 20.86
N ASN A 221 -3.64 17.69 22.18
CA ASN A 221 -2.94 18.56 23.13
C ASN A 221 -1.52 18.09 23.49
N GLU A 222 -1.24 16.79 23.33
CA GLU A 222 0.03 16.14 23.64
C GLU A 222 0.10 14.78 22.94
N THR A 223 1.29 14.21 22.84
CA THR A 223 1.55 12.89 22.24
C THR A 223 2.18 11.95 23.27
N LEU A 224 1.78 10.68 23.29
CA LEU A 224 2.40 9.64 24.09
C LEU A 224 3.89 9.48 23.74
N ILE A 225 4.75 9.51 24.76
CA ILE A 225 6.17 9.17 24.67
C ILE A 225 6.33 7.68 24.98
N GLY A 226 6.91 6.95 24.04
CA GLY A 226 7.17 5.51 24.20
C GLY A 226 6.04 4.63 23.65
N HIS A 227 6.02 3.38 24.09
CA HIS A 227 5.05 2.39 23.62
C HIS A 227 3.70 2.56 24.32
N TYR A 228 2.61 2.15 23.67
CA TYR A 228 1.28 2.07 24.30
C TYR A 228 1.24 1.21 25.58
N ASN A 229 2.19 0.30 25.74
CA ASN A 229 2.26 -0.64 26.86
C ASN A 229 3.11 -0.10 28.04
N ASP A 230 3.80 1.03 27.86
CA ASP A 230 4.66 1.61 28.88
C ASP A 230 3.83 2.13 30.05
N THR A 231 4.13 1.65 31.27
CA THR A 231 3.39 2.03 32.48
C THR A 231 4.35 2.65 33.51
N PRO A 232 4.06 3.87 34.03
CA PRO A 232 2.97 4.76 33.64
C PRO A 232 3.22 5.40 32.26
N HIS A 233 2.13 5.69 31.54
CA HIS A 233 2.17 6.51 30.32
C HIS A 233 2.78 7.87 30.60
N LYS A 234 3.56 8.38 29.65
CA LYS A 234 4.19 9.71 29.68
C LYS A 234 3.83 10.45 28.41
N PHE A 235 3.63 11.76 28.51
CA PHE A 235 3.25 12.59 27.38
C PHE A 235 4.23 13.76 27.23
N ASP A 236 4.34 14.29 26.03
CA ASP A 236 5.26 15.38 25.71
C ASP A 236 4.75 16.79 26.08
N GLY A 237 3.46 16.91 26.42
CA GLY A 237 2.80 18.18 26.74
C GLY A 237 2.72 19.16 25.57
N LYS A 238 2.87 18.71 24.31
CA LYS A 238 2.95 19.58 23.13
C LYS A 238 1.75 19.40 22.22
N ARG A 239 1.03 20.51 21.96
CA ARG A 239 -0.03 20.53 20.96
C ARG A 239 0.53 20.14 19.60
N TYR A 240 -0.04 19.09 19.01
CA TYR A 240 0.42 18.48 17.77
C TYR A 240 -0.74 18.36 16.78
N GLY A 241 -0.50 18.64 15.50
CA GLY A 241 -1.52 18.47 14.47
C GLY A 241 -1.31 19.30 13.22
N GLY A 242 -2.30 19.26 12.35
CA GLY A 242 -2.30 19.79 10.99
C GLY A 242 -3.40 19.13 10.15
N TYR A 243 -3.75 19.75 9.04
CA TYR A 243 -4.69 19.25 8.04
C TYR A 243 -4.31 19.77 6.65
N TYR A 244 -4.80 19.12 5.60
CA TYR A 244 -4.65 19.55 4.22
C TYR A 244 -5.89 20.33 3.79
N THR A 245 -5.68 21.52 3.22
CA THR A 245 -6.76 22.26 2.55
C THR A 245 -7.22 21.52 1.30
N GLN A 246 -8.46 21.77 0.87
CA GLN A 246 -8.99 21.24 -0.39
C GLN A 246 -8.18 21.69 -1.61
N LYS A 247 -7.44 22.81 -1.50
CA LYS A 247 -6.52 23.26 -2.55
C LYS A 247 -5.30 22.36 -2.63
N GLU A 248 -4.67 22.05 -1.50
CA GLU A 248 -3.50 21.15 -1.42
C GLU A 248 -3.87 19.72 -1.83
N ILE A 249 -5.07 19.25 -1.46
CA ILE A 249 -5.58 17.94 -1.87
C ILE A 249 -5.74 17.88 -3.40
N LYS A 250 -6.35 18.90 -4.03
CA LYS A 250 -6.50 18.94 -5.51
C LYS A 250 -5.14 19.01 -6.23
N ASP A 251 -4.19 19.77 -5.68
CA ASP A 251 -2.82 19.83 -6.17
C ASP A 251 -2.11 18.47 -6.10
N LEU A 252 -2.21 17.77 -4.96
CA LEU A 252 -1.67 16.42 -4.78
C LEU A 252 -2.34 15.39 -5.71
N VAL A 253 -3.66 15.42 -5.85
CA VAL A 253 -4.41 14.51 -6.73
C VAL A 253 -3.97 14.68 -8.19
N SER A 254 -3.75 15.92 -8.65
CA SER A 254 -3.22 16.18 -9.99
C SER A 254 -1.75 15.77 -10.14
N PHE A 255 -0.93 15.98 -9.10
CA PHE A 255 0.45 15.52 -9.05
C PHE A 255 0.56 13.97 -9.13
N ALA A 256 -0.36 13.27 -8.46
CA ALA A 256 -0.48 11.81 -8.49
C ALA A 256 -0.99 11.29 -9.85
N GLU A 257 -1.95 11.99 -10.46
CA GLU A 257 -2.46 11.68 -11.82
C GLU A 257 -1.34 11.74 -12.86
N GLY A 258 -0.47 12.75 -12.79
CA GLY A 258 0.74 12.87 -13.63
C GLY A 258 1.78 11.77 -13.44
N ARG A 259 1.61 10.91 -12.41
CA ARG A 259 2.40 9.70 -12.12
C ARG A 259 1.61 8.41 -12.33
N HIS A 260 0.38 8.51 -12.82
CA HIS A 260 -0.58 7.40 -12.94
C HIS A 260 -0.85 6.68 -11.60
N ILE A 261 -0.96 7.45 -10.51
CA ILE A 261 -1.33 6.96 -9.19
C ILE A 261 -2.74 7.44 -8.83
N HIS A 262 -3.64 6.49 -8.59
CA HIS A 262 -4.97 6.77 -8.05
C HIS A 262 -4.90 7.07 -6.56
N VAL A 263 -5.39 8.23 -6.12
CA VAL A 263 -5.50 8.57 -4.70
C VAL A 263 -6.85 8.13 -4.16
N ILE A 264 -6.83 7.21 -3.20
CA ILE A 264 -7.99 6.71 -2.47
C ILE A 264 -8.00 7.40 -1.10
N PRO A 265 -8.98 8.29 -0.82
CA PRO A 265 -9.15 8.84 0.51
C PRO A 265 -9.78 7.81 1.43
N GLU A 266 -9.40 7.83 2.71
CA GLU A 266 -10.10 7.13 3.77
C GLU A 266 -10.74 8.10 4.75
N ILE A 267 -12.02 7.87 5.03
CA ILE A 267 -12.75 8.50 6.13
C ILE A 267 -13.25 7.37 7.04
N GLU A 268 -12.62 7.24 8.20
CA GLU A 268 -12.91 6.21 9.20
C GLU A 268 -14.35 6.30 9.73
N MET A 269 -15.04 5.17 9.74
CA MET A 269 -16.34 4.99 10.36
C MET A 269 -16.76 3.51 10.49
N PRO A 270 -17.54 3.14 11.52
CA PRO A 270 -17.99 3.96 12.65
C PRO A 270 -17.00 4.02 13.81
N GLY A 271 -15.94 3.19 13.78
CA GLY A 271 -14.78 3.27 14.67
C GLY A 271 -13.94 4.53 14.43
N HIS A 272 -12.82 4.63 15.14
CA HIS A 272 -11.77 5.64 14.92
C HIS A 272 -12.25 7.11 14.80
N ALA A 273 -13.33 7.43 15.51
CA ALA A 273 -14.10 8.66 15.32
C ALA A 273 -13.78 9.77 16.33
N LEU A 274 -12.99 9.53 17.37
CA LEU A 274 -12.91 10.38 18.57
C LEU A 274 -12.44 11.82 18.27
N ALA A 275 -11.65 12.04 17.22
CA ALA A 275 -11.30 13.39 16.78
C ALA A 275 -12.53 14.16 16.26
N ALA A 276 -13.34 13.53 15.41
CA ALA A 276 -14.59 14.13 14.90
C ALA A 276 -15.60 14.35 16.03
N LEU A 277 -15.71 13.40 16.97
CA LEU A 277 -16.55 13.53 18.18
C LEU A 277 -16.10 14.69 19.08
N ALA A 278 -14.79 14.97 19.18
CA ALA A 278 -14.29 16.13 19.93
C ALA A 278 -14.67 17.48 19.29
N ALA A 279 -14.84 17.53 17.97
CA ALA A 279 -15.32 18.71 17.26
C ALA A 279 -16.86 18.85 17.33
N TYR A 280 -17.59 17.75 17.21
CA TYR A 280 -19.06 17.67 17.18
C TYR A 280 -19.57 16.53 18.09
N PRO A 281 -19.68 16.77 19.41
CA PRO A 281 -20.05 15.72 20.38
C PRO A 281 -21.43 15.09 20.14
N GLU A 282 -22.33 15.79 19.46
CA GLU A 282 -23.66 15.31 19.05
C GLU A 282 -23.64 14.12 18.07
N LEU A 283 -22.48 13.79 17.50
CA LEU A 283 -22.29 12.62 16.62
C LEU A 283 -22.04 11.32 17.41
N GLY A 284 -21.67 11.41 18.69
CA GLY A 284 -21.31 10.28 19.54
C GLY A 284 -22.44 9.83 20.47
N CYS A 285 -22.36 8.60 20.97
CA CYS A 285 -23.46 7.95 21.69
C CYS A 285 -23.86 8.60 23.03
N SER A 286 -22.95 9.31 23.70
CA SER A 286 -23.18 9.96 25.00
C SER A 286 -23.31 11.49 24.94
N GLY A 287 -23.09 12.12 23.78
CA GLY A 287 -23.02 13.58 23.66
C GLY A 287 -21.74 14.22 24.24
N GLY A 288 -20.75 13.42 24.67
CA GLY A 288 -19.47 13.90 25.20
C GLY A 288 -19.51 14.30 26.69
N PRO A 289 -18.60 15.17 27.15
CA PRO A 289 -17.55 15.83 26.39
C PRO A 289 -16.45 14.86 25.94
N TYR A 290 -15.98 15.03 24.70
CA TYR A 290 -14.87 14.25 24.13
C TYR A 290 -13.61 15.11 23.96
N LYS A 291 -12.46 14.47 23.74
CA LYS A 291 -11.19 15.11 23.40
C LYS A 291 -10.47 14.26 22.36
N VAL A 292 -9.81 14.91 21.40
CA VAL A 292 -8.91 14.25 20.43
C VAL A 292 -7.88 13.42 21.22
N ALA A 293 -7.68 12.16 20.82
CA ALA A 293 -6.85 11.23 21.55
C ALA A 293 -5.36 11.64 21.57
N THR A 294 -4.72 11.41 22.72
CA THR A 294 -3.30 11.70 22.98
C THR A 294 -2.44 10.43 23.09
N LYS A 295 -3.09 9.26 23.13
CA LYS A 295 -2.51 7.91 23.18
C LYS A 295 -2.93 7.11 21.94
N TRP A 296 -2.26 6.00 21.70
CA TRP A 296 -2.55 5.03 20.63
C TRP A 296 -3.61 3.99 21.04
N GLY A 297 -3.98 3.10 20.12
CA GLY A 297 -4.84 1.94 20.35
C GLY A 297 -6.33 2.21 20.14
N VAL A 298 -7.17 1.23 20.48
CA VAL A 298 -8.63 1.25 20.25
C VAL A 298 -9.38 2.09 21.30
N PHE A 299 -10.41 2.83 20.85
CA PHE A 299 -11.27 3.68 21.67
C PHE A 299 -12.73 3.22 21.68
N GLU A 300 -13.44 3.37 22.81
CA GLU A 300 -14.87 2.99 22.91
C GLU A 300 -15.79 4.05 22.26
N GLU A 301 -15.28 5.25 22.01
CA GLU A 301 -15.99 6.43 21.53
C GLU A 301 -16.22 6.39 20.00
N VAL A 302 -17.22 5.62 19.58
CA VAL A 302 -17.61 5.40 18.18
C VAL A 302 -18.79 6.30 17.74
N PHE A 303 -18.95 6.48 16.43
CA PHE A 303 -20.11 7.20 15.87
C PHE A 303 -21.44 6.54 16.27
N CYS A 304 -22.43 7.36 16.65
CA CYS A 304 -23.78 6.88 16.94
C CYS A 304 -24.58 6.76 15.63
N PRO A 305 -25.29 5.65 15.33
CA PRO A 305 -26.05 5.44 14.08
C PRO A 305 -27.34 6.30 13.95
N THR A 306 -27.28 7.59 14.27
CA THR A 306 -28.43 8.52 14.18
C THR A 306 -28.53 9.15 12.79
N GLU A 307 -29.72 9.63 12.41
CA GLU A 307 -29.89 10.40 11.16
C GLU A 307 -29.07 11.70 11.15
N ASN A 308 -28.75 12.29 12.31
CA ASN A 308 -27.84 13.44 12.41
C ASN A 308 -26.40 13.06 12.01
N THR A 309 -25.94 11.90 12.49
CA THR A 309 -24.63 11.36 12.14
C THR A 309 -24.55 10.98 10.68
N PHE A 310 -25.59 10.32 10.13
CA PHE A 310 -25.63 10.01 8.69
C PHE A 310 -25.64 11.28 7.84
N ALA A 311 -26.41 12.32 8.22
CA ALA A 311 -26.38 13.61 7.51
C ALA A 311 -24.98 14.24 7.51
N PHE A 312 -24.30 14.28 8.67
CA PHE A 312 -22.91 14.74 8.77
C PHE A 312 -21.96 13.95 7.86
N LEU A 313 -22.03 12.61 7.87
CA LEU A 313 -21.16 11.78 7.04
C LEU A 313 -21.47 11.92 5.55
N TYR A 314 -22.74 12.06 5.16
CA TYR A 314 -23.15 12.30 3.77
C TYR A 314 -22.64 13.66 3.26
N ASP A 315 -22.67 14.70 4.08
CA ASP A 315 -22.12 16.01 3.77
C ASP A 315 -20.58 15.99 3.67
N VAL A 316 -19.89 15.30 4.58
CA VAL A 316 -18.43 15.05 4.50
C VAL A 316 -18.09 14.31 3.21
N LEU A 317 -18.79 13.21 2.92
CA LEU A 317 -18.55 12.38 1.74
C LEU A 317 -18.82 13.13 0.43
N ASP A 318 -19.77 14.05 0.39
CA ASP A 318 -19.99 14.90 -0.79
C ASP A 318 -18.81 15.84 -1.05
N GLU A 319 -18.24 16.45 -0.01
CA GLU A 319 -17.02 17.24 -0.16
C GLU A 319 -15.84 16.35 -0.58
N VAL A 320 -15.63 15.18 0.04
CA VAL A 320 -14.56 14.23 -0.30
C VAL A 320 -14.67 13.74 -1.75
N ILE A 321 -15.84 13.28 -2.20
CA ILE A 321 -16.07 12.79 -3.56
C ILE A 321 -15.82 13.87 -4.63
N SER A 322 -15.94 15.16 -4.27
CA SER A 322 -15.60 16.30 -5.14
C SER A 322 -14.10 16.58 -5.27
N LEU A 323 -13.27 16.02 -4.38
CA LEU A 323 -11.82 16.20 -4.34
C LEU A 323 -11.08 15.04 -5.01
N PHE A 324 -11.62 13.81 -4.89
CA PHE A 324 -10.99 12.59 -5.38
C PHE A 324 -11.79 12.03 -6.58
N PRO A 325 -11.26 12.10 -7.82
CA PRO A 325 -12.00 11.76 -9.03
C PRO A 325 -12.13 10.24 -9.27
N TYR A 326 -11.43 9.43 -8.49
CA TYR A 326 -11.25 7.98 -8.71
C TYR A 326 -12.44 7.13 -8.23
N LYS A 327 -12.40 5.83 -8.57
CA LYS A 327 -13.49 4.87 -8.34
C LYS A 327 -13.84 4.67 -6.85
N TYR A 328 -12.82 4.62 -6.00
CA TYR A 328 -12.93 4.13 -4.63
C TYR A 328 -12.88 5.25 -3.58
N ILE A 329 -13.65 5.05 -2.51
CA ILE A 329 -13.53 5.75 -1.23
C ILE A 329 -13.33 4.65 -0.16
N HIS A 330 -12.30 4.74 0.67
CA HIS A 330 -12.16 3.85 1.81
C HIS A 330 -13.01 4.39 2.97
N ILE A 331 -13.75 3.52 3.64
CA ILE A 331 -14.63 3.88 4.77
C ILE A 331 -14.12 3.35 6.11
N GLY A 332 -12.94 2.73 6.12
CA GLY A 332 -12.36 2.08 7.28
C GLY A 332 -13.21 0.90 7.74
N GLY A 333 -13.64 0.95 9.01
CA GLY A 333 -14.62 0.02 9.59
C GLY A 333 -14.01 -1.09 10.46
N ASP A 334 -12.70 -1.03 10.67
CA ASP A 334 -11.97 -1.83 11.65
C ASP A 334 -12.27 -1.40 13.10
N GLU A 335 -11.69 -2.15 14.04
CA GLU A 335 -11.54 -1.84 15.46
C GLU A 335 -12.67 -0.97 16.09
N CYS A 336 -13.93 -1.38 15.91
CA CYS A 336 -15.10 -0.66 16.42
C CYS A 336 -15.72 -1.38 17.65
N PRO A 337 -15.41 -0.96 18.90
CA PRO A 337 -16.03 -1.50 20.10
C PRO A 337 -17.53 -1.27 20.15
N LYS A 338 -18.26 -2.34 20.46
CA LYS A 338 -19.72 -2.33 20.55
C LYS A 338 -20.26 -1.77 21.87
N SER A 339 -19.38 -1.49 22.84
CA SER A 339 -19.74 -1.11 24.22
C SER A 339 -20.54 0.19 24.31
N SER A 340 -20.24 1.19 23.47
CA SER A 340 -21.00 2.45 23.42
C SER A 340 -22.41 2.25 22.88
N TRP A 341 -22.61 1.35 21.92
CA TRP A 341 -23.94 1.01 21.40
C TRP A 341 -24.74 0.14 22.37
N GLN A 342 -24.10 -0.79 23.08
CA GLN A 342 -24.71 -1.58 24.16
C GLN A 342 -25.27 -0.69 25.28
N LYS A 343 -24.55 0.37 25.65
CA LYS A 343 -24.94 1.34 26.68
C LYS A 343 -25.97 2.38 26.17
N SER A 344 -26.17 2.51 24.86
CA SER A 344 -26.97 3.58 24.24
C SER A 344 -28.42 3.16 23.97
N SER A 345 -29.36 3.77 24.67
CA SER A 345 -30.81 3.55 24.45
C SER A 345 -31.27 3.89 23.02
N VAL A 346 -30.57 4.79 22.33
CA VAL A 346 -30.81 5.11 20.92
C VAL A 346 -30.38 3.96 20.02
N CYS A 347 -29.22 3.35 20.26
CA CYS A 347 -28.73 2.20 19.50
C CYS A 347 -29.60 0.97 19.73
N GLN A 348 -29.94 0.67 20.98
CA GLN A 348 -30.86 -0.43 21.33
C GLN A 348 -32.25 -0.26 20.69
N LYS A 349 -32.73 0.99 20.56
CA LYS A 349 -33.96 1.30 19.83
C LYS A 349 -33.81 1.01 18.33
N ILE A 350 -32.73 1.45 17.68
CA ILE A 350 -32.46 1.21 16.25
C ILE A 350 -32.37 -0.30 15.95
N ILE A 351 -31.65 -1.06 16.78
CA ILE A 351 -31.57 -2.53 16.72
C ILE A 351 -32.98 -3.13 16.69
N LYS A 352 -33.82 -2.78 17.67
CA LYS A 352 -35.19 -3.29 17.78
C LYS A 352 -36.10 -2.87 16.61
N GLU A 353 -36.02 -1.61 16.16
CA GLU A 353 -36.88 -1.08 15.10
C GLU A 353 -36.53 -1.64 13.71
N ASN A 354 -35.26 -2.00 13.48
CA ASN A 354 -34.79 -2.59 12.22
C ASN A 354 -34.71 -4.12 12.26
N GLY A 355 -35.05 -4.75 13.39
CA GLY A 355 -35.03 -6.21 13.55
C GLY A 355 -33.63 -6.82 13.56
N LEU A 356 -32.62 -6.05 13.94
CA LEU A 356 -31.21 -6.48 14.03
C LEU A 356 -31.03 -7.37 15.26
N LYS A 357 -30.11 -8.35 15.19
CA LYS A 357 -29.83 -9.26 16.31
C LYS A 357 -29.08 -8.58 17.46
N ASP A 358 -28.08 -7.77 17.13
CA ASP A 358 -27.09 -7.23 18.06
C ASP A 358 -26.35 -6.00 17.49
N GLU A 359 -25.31 -5.55 18.19
CA GLU A 359 -24.46 -4.45 17.77
C GLU A 359 -23.54 -4.74 16.57
N TYR A 360 -23.32 -6.01 16.20
CA TYR A 360 -22.55 -6.35 14.99
C TYR A 360 -23.42 -6.14 13.75
N GLU A 361 -24.68 -6.58 13.79
CA GLU A 361 -25.64 -6.23 12.75
C GLU A 361 -25.95 -4.72 12.71
N LEU A 362 -25.79 -3.99 13.82
CA LEU A 362 -25.85 -2.52 13.83
C LEU A 362 -24.67 -1.87 13.08
N GLN A 363 -23.46 -2.43 13.17
CA GLN A 363 -22.33 -1.99 12.32
C GLN A 363 -22.65 -2.24 10.85
N SER A 364 -23.13 -3.44 10.50
CA SER A 364 -23.50 -3.76 9.13
C SER A 364 -24.61 -2.84 8.59
N TYR A 365 -25.60 -2.49 9.41
CA TYR A 365 -26.62 -1.48 9.08
C TYR A 365 -26.01 -0.10 8.79
N PHE A 366 -25.04 0.34 9.60
CA PHE A 366 -24.30 1.59 9.39
C PHE A 366 -23.55 1.57 8.06
N ILE A 367 -22.73 0.53 7.82
CA ILE A 367 -21.92 0.37 6.62
C ILE A 367 -22.80 0.34 5.37
N LYS A 368 -23.90 -0.44 5.36
CA LYS A 368 -24.85 -0.50 4.23
C LYS A 368 -25.51 0.84 3.92
N LYS A 369 -25.76 1.69 4.95
CA LYS A 369 -26.28 3.06 4.75
C LYS A 369 -25.25 4.01 4.12
N ILE A 370 -23.97 3.85 4.44
CA ILE A 370 -22.86 4.62 3.87
C ILE A 370 -22.55 4.15 2.45
N GLU A 371 -22.43 2.83 2.25
CA GLU A 371 -22.23 2.18 0.97
C GLU A 371 -23.28 2.62 -0.06
N LYS A 372 -24.57 2.47 0.28
CA LYS A 372 -25.67 2.90 -0.59
C LYS A 372 -25.58 4.37 -0.99
N TYR A 373 -25.10 5.24 -0.09
CA TYR A 373 -24.90 6.65 -0.39
C TYR A 373 -23.74 6.84 -1.38
N ILE A 374 -22.57 6.25 -1.12
CA ILE A 374 -21.39 6.31 -1.98
C ILE A 374 -21.68 5.74 -3.38
N THR A 375 -22.40 4.61 -3.46
CA THR A 375 -22.87 4.04 -4.73
C THR A 375 -23.85 4.94 -5.47
N SER A 376 -24.74 5.66 -4.76
CA SER A 376 -25.63 6.65 -5.40
C SER A 376 -24.90 7.83 -6.04
N LYS A 377 -23.63 8.06 -5.64
CA LYS A 377 -22.72 9.07 -6.22
C LYS A 377 -21.79 8.46 -7.31
N GLY A 378 -22.03 7.22 -7.73
CA GLY A 378 -21.25 6.53 -8.77
C GLY A 378 -19.88 6.03 -8.31
N ARG A 379 -19.67 5.85 -7.00
CA ARG A 379 -18.41 5.38 -6.39
C ARG A 379 -18.58 3.99 -5.77
N GLN A 380 -17.49 3.33 -5.45
CA GLN A 380 -17.49 2.07 -4.68
C GLN A 380 -16.71 2.23 -3.37
N ILE A 381 -17.10 1.44 -2.37
CA ILE A 381 -16.40 1.41 -1.08
C ILE A 381 -15.24 0.40 -1.11
N ILE A 382 -14.21 0.73 -0.35
CA ILE A 382 -13.31 -0.27 0.24
C ILE A 382 -13.46 -0.15 1.76
N GLY A 383 -13.41 -1.26 2.49
CA GLY A 383 -13.29 -1.26 3.95
C GLY A 383 -12.47 -2.44 4.45
N TRP A 384 -11.99 -2.32 5.69
CA TRP A 384 -11.24 -3.37 6.38
C TRP A 384 -12.11 -4.62 6.61
N ASP A 385 -11.52 -5.81 6.66
CA ASP A 385 -12.27 -7.08 6.62
C ASP A 385 -13.33 -7.29 7.73
N GLU A 386 -13.31 -6.49 8.80
CA GLU A 386 -14.44 -6.28 9.72
C GLU A 386 -15.78 -5.96 9.03
N ILE A 387 -15.80 -5.31 7.85
CA ILE A 387 -17.06 -4.98 7.16
C ILE A 387 -17.85 -6.24 6.71
N LEU A 388 -17.21 -7.42 6.68
CA LEU A 388 -17.89 -8.70 6.48
C LEU A 388 -18.86 -9.05 7.62
N GLU A 389 -18.67 -8.51 8.82
CA GLU A 389 -19.47 -8.80 10.02
C GLU A 389 -20.93 -8.29 9.83
N GLY A 390 -21.81 -9.20 9.38
CA GLY A 390 -23.22 -8.92 9.03
C GLY A 390 -23.51 -8.85 7.51
N GLY A 391 -22.51 -9.12 6.67
CA GLY A 391 -22.61 -9.23 5.21
C GLY A 391 -22.62 -7.91 4.46
N LEU A 392 -22.12 -7.93 3.22
CA LEU A 392 -21.90 -6.77 2.36
C LEU A 392 -22.97 -6.61 1.27
N ALA A 393 -23.10 -5.42 0.67
CA ALA A 393 -23.87 -5.28 -0.56
C ALA A 393 -22.98 -5.55 -1.81
N PRO A 394 -23.59 -5.93 -2.95
CA PRO A 394 -22.82 -6.26 -4.15
C PRO A 394 -21.98 -5.08 -4.65
N GLY A 395 -20.68 -5.30 -4.82
CA GLY A 395 -19.73 -4.29 -5.32
C GLY A 395 -18.91 -3.57 -4.24
N ALA A 396 -19.07 -3.91 -2.96
CA ALA A 396 -18.06 -3.61 -1.94
C ALA A 396 -16.73 -4.33 -2.25
N THR A 397 -15.60 -3.67 -2.01
CA THR A 397 -14.25 -4.26 -2.02
C THR A 397 -13.78 -4.44 -0.57
N VAL A 398 -13.13 -5.56 -0.27
CA VAL A 398 -12.63 -5.88 1.09
C VAL A 398 -11.11 -5.77 1.15
N MET A 399 -10.58 -5.08 2.16
CA MET A 399 -9.16 -5.03 2.47
C MET A 399 -8.83 -5.97 3.64
N SER A 400 -8.18 -7.10 3.35
CA SER A 400 -7.91 -8.18 4.31
C SER A 400 -6.60 -7.94 5.05
N TRP A 401 -6.69 -7.55 6.33
CA TRP A 401 -5.55 -7.15 7.16
C TRP A 401 -5.30 -8.07 8.37
N ARG A 402 -6.36 -8.63 8.97
CA ARG A 402 -6.25 -9.53 10.13
C ARG A 402 -5.60 -10.88 9.77
N GLY A 403 -5.58 -11.22 8.49
CA GLY A 403 -5.01 -12.45 7.95
C GLY A 403 -5.35 -12.61 6.47
N THR A 404 -5.47 -13.86 6.03
CA THR A 404 -5.95 -14.21 4.68
C THR A 404 -7.42 -14.60 4.64
N GLU A 405 -7.99 -14.89 5.80
CA GLU A 405 -9.28 -15.55 6.00
C GLU A 405 -10.44 -14.66 5.54
N GLY A 406 -10.43 -13.38 5.91
CA GLY A 406 -11.42 -12.40 5.45
C GLY A 406 -11.38 -12.20 3.94
N GLY A 407 -10.18 -12.12 3.34
CA GLY A 407 -10.02 -12.08 1.89
C GLY A 407 -10.54 -13.33 1.17
N ILE A 408 -10.31 -14.53 1.74
CA ILE A 408 -10.84 -15.79 1.21
C ILE A 408 -12.38 -15.82 1.28
N GLU A 409 -12.97 -15.35 2.38
CA GLU A 409 -14.42 -15.27 2.56
C GLU A 409 -15.05 -14.27 1.57
N ALA A 410 -14.50 -13.04 1.50
CA ALA A 410 -14.94 -12.00 0.57
C ALA A 410 -14.89 -12.47 -0.90
N ALA A 411 -13.79 -13.11 -1.32
CA ALA A 411 -13.65 -13.64 -2.68
C ALA A 411 -14.68 -14.73 -2.98
N ARG A 412 -14.96 -15.63 -2.04
CA ARG A 412 -16.01 -16.68 -2.18
C ARG A 412 -17.43 -16.12 -2.26
N LEU A 413 -17.65 -14.95 -1.65
CA LEU A 413 -18.91 -14.20 -1.75
C LEU A 413 -18.99 -13.33 -3.03
N GLY A 414 -17.94 -13.31 -3.86
CA GLY A 414 -17.90 -12.60 -5.15
C GLY A 414 -17.50 -11.13 -5.05
N HIS A 415 -16.83 -10.72 -3.97
CA HIS A 415 -16.30 -9.37 -3.81
C HIS A 415 -14.87 -9.24 -4.34
N ASP A 416 -14.51 -8.04 -4.79
CA ASP A 416 -13.12 -7.67 -5.04
C ASP A 416 -12.33 -7.66 -3.71
N VAL A 417 -11.09 -8.12 -3.72
CA VAL A 417 -10.26 -8.25 -2.51
C VAL A 417 -8.88 -7.61 -2.70
N ILE A 418 -8.45 -6.86 -1.68
CA ILE A 418 -7.11 -6.29 -1.55
C ILE A 418 -6.45 -6.95 -0.34
N MET A 419 -5.29 -7.57 -0.54
CA MET A 419 -4.59 -8.32 0.51
C MET A 419 -3.52 -7.45 1.19
N THR A 420 -3.71 -7.14 2.47
CA THR A 420 -2.78 -6.36 3.31
C THR A 420 -2.47 -7.03 4.66
N PRO A 421 -2.26 -8.36 4.74
CA PRO A 421 -2.13 -9.07 6.02
C PRO A 421 -0.97 -8.52 6.90
N GLY A 422 -1.27 -8.28 8.17
CA GLY A 422 -0.33 -7.67 9.13
C GLY A 422 1.03 -8.36 9.24
N SER A 423 1.09 -9.68 9.05
CA SER A 423 2.33 -10.46 9.09
C SER A 423 3.31 -10.20 7.93
N PHE A 424 2.88 -9.52 6.87
CA PHE A 424 3.66 -9.28 5.65
C PHE A 424 3.63 -7.84 5.13
N CYS A 425 2.54 -7.09 5.38
CA CYS A 425 2.29 -5.79 4.75
C CYS A 425 2.44 -4.58 5.69
N TYR A 426 2.56 -4.78 7.00
CA TYR A 426 2.66 -3.72 8.00
C TYR A 426 4.13 -3.35 8.24
N PHE A 427 4.49 -2.11 7.92
CA PHE A 427 5.86 -1.58 7.86
C PHE A 427 6.20 -0.64 9.03
N ASP A 428 5.22 -0.44 9.92
CA ASP A 428 5.32 0.09 11.29
C ASP A 428 5.78 -0.97 12.31
N HIS A 429 5.97 -2.23 11.86
CA HIS A 429 6.61 -3.31 12.61
C HIS A 429 8.14 -3.24 12.61
N TYR A 430 8.77 -3.90 13.58
CA TYR A 430 10.22 -4.11 13.61
C TYR A 430 10.72 -4.87 12.37
N GLN A 431 11.87 -4.46 11.82
CA GLN A 431 12.45 -5.07 10.60
C GLN A 431 13.64 -6.00 10.88
N SER A 432 14.29 -5.87 12.03
CA SER A 432 15.31 -6.80 12.52
C SER A 432 15.11 -7.16 14.01
N THR A 433 15.86 -8.13 14.52
CA THR A 433 15.88 -8.49 15.95
C THR A 433 16.92 -7.69 16.75
N ASN A 434 17.40 -6.58 16.20
CA ASN A 434 18.39 -5.71 16.84
C ASN A 434 17.72 -4.84 17.92
N ASP A 435 18.31 -4.75 19.10
CA ASP A 435 17.79 -3.94 20.21
C ASP A 435 17.89 -2.43 19.96
N LYS A 436 18.56 -2.03 18.86
CA LYS A 436 18.71 -0.64 18.39
C LYS A 436 17.77 -0.27 17.24
N GLU A 437 16.82 -1.12 16.87
CA GLU A 437 15.74 -0.70 15.97
C GLU A 437 15.01 0.53 16.54
N PRO A 438 14.52 1.46 15.68
CA PRO A 438 13.60 2.50 16.12
C PRO A 438 12.36 1.92 16.80
N LEU A 439 11.70 2.72 17.64
CA LEU A 439 10.43 2.31 18.26
C LEU A 439 9.38 2.01 17.19
N ALA A 440 8.88 0.78 17.20
CA ALA A 440 7.80 0.27 16.38
C ALA A 440 6.61 -0.14 17.27
N ILE A 441 5.46 -0.43 16.68
CA ILE A 441 4.23 -0.85 17.41
C ILE A 441 4.32 -2.28 18.00
N GLY A 442 5.35 -3.03 17.61
CA GLY A 442 5.47 -4.47 17.82
C GLY A 442 5.66 -5.21 16.49
N GLY A 443 5.21 -6.45 16.43
CA GLY A 443 5.33 -7.29 15.24
C GLY A 443 6.76 -7.58 14.80
N TYR A 444 6.91 -8.23 13.65
CA TYR A 444 8.21 -8.46 13.00
C TYR A 444 8.02 -8.72 11.50
N THR A 445 8.28 -7.72 10.67
CA THR A 445 8.13 -7.74 9.20
C THR A 445 9.49 -7.53 8.54
N SER A 446 10.32 -8.58 8.48
CA SER A 446 11.62 -8.50 7.81
C SER A 446 11.50 -8.45 6.28
N LEU A 447 12.50 -7.88 5.61
CA LEU A 447 12.59 -7.85 4.14
C LEU A 447 12.39 -9.24 3.50
N GLU A 448 12.93 -10.29 4.12
CA GLU A 448 12.77 -11.67 3.65
C GLU A 448 11.30 -12.15 3.71
N LYS A 449 10.56 -11.81 4.78
CA LYS A 449 9.13 -12.11 4.87
C LYS A 449 8.32 -11.38 3.80
N VAL A 450 8.60 -10.09 3.59
CA VAL A 450 7.93 -9.27 2.56
C VAL A 450 8.18 -9.85 1.17
N TYR A 451 9.43 -10.23 0.86
CA TYR A 451 9.82 -10.72 -0.45
C TYR A 451 9.22 -12.10 -0.80
N HIS A 452 9.07 -12.99 0.19
CA HIS A 452 8.50 -14.32 -0.01
C HIS A 452 6.96 -14.38 0.15
N TRP A 453 6.30 -13.24 0.39
CA TRP A 453 4.84 -13.19 0.49
C TRP A 453 4.17 -13.53 -0.85
N LYS A 454 3.14 -14.38 -0.81
CA LYS A 454 2.31 -14.76 -1.96
C LYS A 454 0.88 -14.25 -1.75
N PRO A 455 0.44 -13.19 -2.45
CA PRO A 455 -0.87 -12.58 -2.20
C PRO A 455 -2.08 -13.47 -2.50
N ILE A 456 -1.95 -14.47 -3.38
CA ILE A 456 -3.04 -15.41 -3.69
C ILE A 456 -2.96 -16.61 -2.71
N PRO A 457 -3.96 -16.83 -1.84
CA PRO A 457 -3.99 -17.97 -0.94
C PRO A 457 -4.15 -19.29 -1.71
N GLU A 458 -3.47 -20.36 -1.27
CA GLU A 458 -3.50 -21.68 -1.94
C GLU A 458 -4.90 -22.33 -2.00
N THR A 459 -5.87 -21.83 -1.24
CA THR A 459 -7.26 -22.32 -1.22
C THR A 459 -8.20 -21.59 -2.19
N LEU A 460 -7.67 -20.65 -2.97
CA LEU A 460 -8.35 -20.02 -4.10
C LEU A 460 -7.62 -20.42 -5.38
N GLU A 461 -8.34 -20.95 -6.36
CA GLU A 461 -7.79 -21.09 -7.71
C GLU A 461 -7.57 -19.68 -8.29
N PRO A 462 -6.40 -19.39 -8.89
CA PRO A 462 -6.20 -18.11 -9.56
C PRO A 462 -7.20 -17.98 -10.71
N PRO A 463 -7.76 -16.78 -10.97
CA PRO A 463 -8.63 -16.57 -12.12
C PRO A 463 -7.88 -16.90 -13.43
N LEU A 464 -8.58 -17.58 -14.34
CA LEU A 464 -8.10 -18.03 -15.65
C LEU A 464 -7.73 -16.87 -16.59
#